data_AF-A0A453LHP4-F1
#
_entry.id   AF-A0A453LHP4-F1
#
_cell.length_a   1.000
_cell.length_b   1.000
_cell.length_c   1.000
_cell.angle_alpha   90.00
_cell.angle_beta   90.00
_cell.angle_gamma   90.00
#
_symmetry.space_group_name_H-M   'P 1'
#
loop_
_entity.id
_entity.type
_entity.pdbx_description
1 polymer ?
#
loop_
_entity_poly.entity_id
_entity_poly.type
_entity_poly.pdbx_seq_one_letter_code
_entity_poly.pdbx_strand_id
1 'polypeptide(L)'
;AQTMEMMYGVIARELKAMNIEDAHLQDYLNFYCLGNREEPSTDGSPESDKSTDKSAAGLARKHRRFMIYVHAKGMIVDDEYVILGSANINQRSLAGSRDTEIAMGAYQPHHAWSSKKGHPHGQVYGYRNSLWAEHLGMVDDHFKEPSSLDCVRLVNQIAEENWERFASEEMKTLQGHLLRYPVKVEPDGKIVPLPDQECFPDVGGKICGAPTSLPDSLTM
;
A
#
# COMPACT_ATOMS: atom_id res chain seq x y z
N ALA A 1 0.28 12.12 -6.38
CA ALA A 1 -1.06 12.13 -7.00
C ALA A 1 -1.02 11.91 -8.52
N GLN A 2 -0.22 12.68 -9.29
CA GLN A 2 -0.25 12.65 -10.77
C GLN A 2 -0.16 11.26 -11.42
N THR A 3 0.78 10.41 -11.00
CA THR A 3 0.92 9.05 -11.56
C THR A 3 -0.29 8.18 -11.28
N MET A 4 -0.83 8.24 -10.06
CA MET A 4 -2.07 7.53 -9.69
C MET A 4 -3.25 8.00 -10.54
N GLU A 5 -3.40 9.32 -10.70
CA GLU A 5 -4.46 9.93 -11.52
C GLU A 5 -4.37 9.51 -12.98
N MET A 6 -3.17 9.48 -13.55
CA MET A 6 -2.94 8.97 -14.90
C MET A 6 -3.36 7.49 -15.02
N MET A 7 -2.94 6.64 -14.07
CA MET A 7 -3.25 5.21 -14.09
C MET A 7 -4.75 4.94 -13.94
N TYR A 8 -5.41 5.59 -12.98
CA TYR A 8 -6.85 5.47 -12.80
C TYR A 8 -7.64 6.06 -13.98
N GLY A 9 -7.17 7.15 -14.58
CA GLY A 9 -7.77 7.72 -15.80
C GLY A 9 -7.66 6.80 -17.01
N VAL A 10 -6.66 5.90 -17.08
CA VAL A 10 -6.64 4.82 -18.07
C VAL A 10 -7.77 3.83 -17.79
N ILE A 11 -7.86 3.31 -16.56
CA ILE A 11 -8.88 2.33 -16.17
C ILE A 11 -10.30 2.87 -16.40
N ALA A 12 -10.57 4.10 -15.96
CA ALA A 12 -11.88 4.75 -16.12
C ALA A 12 -12.28 4.87 -17.60
N ARG A 13 -11.33 5.22 -18.48
CA ARG A 13 -11.58 5.30 -19.92
C ARG A 13 -11.90 3.94 -20.53
N GLU A 14 -11.17 2.89 -20.15
CA GLU A 14 -11.39 1.54 -20.68
C GLU A 14 -12.73 0.96 -20.21
N LEU A 15 -13.08 1.11 -18.93
CA LEU A 15 -14.39 0.66 -18.42
C LEU A 15 -15.55 1.36 -19.15
N LYS A 16 -15.43 2.67 -19.38
CA LYS A 16 -16.39 3.44 -20.16
C LYS A 16 -16.47 2.96 -21.61
N ALA A 17 -15.33 2.69 -22.25
CA ALA A 17 -15.30 2.19 -23.63
C ALA A 17 -15.95 0.80 -23.77
N MET A 18 -15.89 -0.01 -22.72
CA MET A 18 -16.51 -1.33 -22.65
C MET A 18 -17.97 -1.32 -22.16
N ASN A 19 -18.54 -0.16 -21.84
CA ASN A 19 -19.87 0.00 -21.23
C ASN A 19 -20.03 -0.78 -19.91
N ILE A 20 -19.00 -0.79 -19.08
CA ILE A 20 -19.04 -1.37 -17.73
C ILE A 20 -19.30 -0.23 -16.74
N GLU A 21 -20.56 -0.05 -16.34
CA GLU A 21 -20.99 1.12 -15.54
C GLU A 21 -20.86 0.91 -14.02
N ASP A 22 -20.99 -0.33 -13.54
CA ASP A 22 -21.03 -0.66 -12.11
C ASP A 22 -19.67 -1.07 -11.52
N ALA A 23 -18.59 -1.01 -12.31
CA ALA A 23 -17.27 -1.44 -11.85
C ALA A 23 -16.53 -0.33 -11.11
N HIS A 24 -15.99 -0.67 -9.94
CA HIS A 24 -15.20 0.27 -9.16
C HIS A 24 -13.74 0.28 -9.66
N LEU A 25 -13.11 1.45 -9.81
CA LEU A 25 -11.72 1.52 -10.32
C LEU A 25 -10.73 0.75 -9.43
N GLN A 26 -11.04 0.67 -8.13
CA GLN A 26 -10.25 -0.08 -7.14
C GLN A 26 -10.51 -1.59 -7.16
N ASP A 27 -11.42 -2.09 -8.01
CA ASP A 27 -11.49 -3.53 -8.32
C ASP A 27 -10.29 -3.96 -9.21
N TYR A 28 -9.59 -3.01 -9.85
CA TYR A 28 -8.50 -3.27 -10.79
C TYR A 28 -7.13 -2.75 -10.34
N LEU A 29 -7.07 -1.63 -9.62
CA LEU A 29 -5.82 -1.02 -9.17
C LEU A 29 -5.95 -0.48 -7.76
N ASN A 30 -5.02 -0.89 -6.89
CA ASN A 30 -5.04 -0.55 -5.48
C ASN A 30 -3.69 -0.03 -4.99
N PHE A 31 -3.74 0.98 -4.13
CA PHE A 31 -2.57 1.53 -3.45
C PHE A 31 -2.77 1.40 -1.95
N TYR A 32 -1.73 0.91 -1.29
CA TYR A 32 -1.70 0.70 0.15
C TYR A 32 -0.43 1.31 0.73
N CYS A 33 -0.45 1.56 2.03
CA CYS A 33 0.74 1.79 2.84
C CYS A 33 0.69 0.88 4.07
N LEU A 34 1.75 0.89 4.88
CA LEU A 34 1.80 0.10 6.11
C LEU A 34 1.83 1.02 7.33
N GLY A 35 1.15 0.60 8.40
CA GLY A 35 1.17 1.28 9.68
C GLY A 35 1.03 0.32 10.83
N ASN A 36 1.48 0.75 12.00
CA ASN A 36 1.25 0.05 13.24
C ASN A 36 0.63 0.98 14.27
N ARG A 37 -0.17 0.40 15.18
CA ARG A 37 -0.75 1.08 16.32
C ARG A 37 -0.78 0.12 17.51
N GLU A 38 -0.14 0.50 18.61
CA GLU A 38 0.10 -0.41 19.74
C GLU A 38 -0.72 0.00 20.96
N GLU A 39 -1.27 -0.98 21.68
CA GLU A 39 -1.93 -0.74 22.97
C GLU A 39 -0.92 -0.37 24.05
N PRO A 40 -1.30 0.43 25.07
CA PRO A 40 -0.50 0.64 26.27
C PRO A 40 -0.04 -0.67 26.90
N SER A 41 1.26 -0.79 27.17
CA SER A 41 1.77 -1.93 27.92
C SER A 41 1.23 -1.87 29.36
N THR A 42 0.80 -3.00 29.89
CA THR A 42 0.33 -3.13 31.28
C THR A 42 1.44 -2.85 32.31
N ASP A 43 2.70 -2.98 31.90
CA ASP A 43 3.89 -2.82 32.76
C ASP A 43 4.59 -1.45 32.62
N GLY A 44 4.02 -0.52 31.84
CA GLY A 44 4.62 0.80 31.57
C GLY A 44 4.16 1.90 32.54
N SER A 45 5.06 2.82 32.87
CA SER A 45 4.75 4.01 33.68
C SER A 45 3.66 4.88 33.04
N PRO A 46 2.75 5.50 33.83
CA PRO A 46 1.62 6.31 33.34
C PRO A 46 2.04 7.69 32.82
N GLU A 47 3.21 7.83 32.18
CA GLU A 47 3.79 9.14 31.85
C GLU A 47 3.28 9.76 30.53
N SER A 48 2.61 8.99 29.66
CA SER A 48 2.26 9.48 28.32
C SER A 48 1.04 10.40 28.25
N ASP A 49 0.14 10.38 29.24
CA ASP A 49 -1.16 11.09 29.15
C ASP A 49 -1.11 12.58 29.55
N LYS A 50 0.04 13.07 30.05
CA LYS A 50 0.18 14.47 30.51
C LYS A 50 1.12 15.33 29.65
N SER A 51 1.64 14.78 28.56
CA SER A 51 2.52 15.50 27.63
C SER A 51 1.73 16.56 26.83
N THR A 52 2.11 17.83 26.97
CA THR A 52 1.60 18.95 26.13
C THR A 52 2.37 19.11 24.82
N ASP A 53 3.29 18.20 24.52
CA ASP A 53 4.10 18.21 23.30
C ASP A 53 3.23 18.00 22.05
N LYS A 54 3.05 19.08 21.29
CA LYS A 54 2.32 19.09 20.01
C LYS A 54 3.23 18.82 18.80
N SER A 55 4.49 18.45 19.02
CA SER A 55 5.35 18.01 17.93
C SER A 55 4.82 16.71 17.31
N ALA A 56 5.23 16.41 16.08
CA ALA A 56 4.90 15.15 15.41
C ALA A 56 5.29 13.92 16.26
N ALA A 57 6.43 13.99 16.94
CA ALA A 57 6.88 12.93 17.84
C ALA A 57 5.99 12.83 19.10
N GLY A 58 5.55 13.96 19.66
CA GLY A 58 4.61 14.00 20.77
C GLY A 58 3.26 13.39 20.42
N LEU A 59 2.71 13.77 19.26
CA LEU A 59 1.42 13.27 18.77
C LEU A 59 1.48 11.77 18.41
N ALA A 60 2.53 11.31 17.73
CA ALA A 60 2.71 9.90 17.42
C ALA A 60 2.80 9.04 18.69
N ARG A 61 3.49 9.51 19.74
CA ARG A 61 3.53 8.85 21.05
C ARG A 61 2.17 8.84 21.74
N LYS A 62 1.45 9.97 21.70
CA LYS A 62 0.12 10.10 22.31
C LYS A 62 -0.89 9.14 21.66
N HIS A 63 -0.95 9.10 20.34
CA HIS A 63 -1.89 8.25 19.59
C HIS A 63 -1.37 6.83 19.36
N ARG A 64 -0.12 6.57 19.75
CA ARG A 64 0.59 5.28 19.71
C ARG A 64 0.59 4.64 18.32
N ARG A 65 0.69 5.46 17.28
CA ARG A 65 0.63 5.05 15.88
C ARG A 65 1.79 5.63 15.10
N PHE A 66 2.29 4.87 14.12
CA PHE A 66 3.25 5.37 13.15
C PHE A 66 3.25 4.51 11.88
N MET A 67 3.76 5.04 10.78
CA MET A 67 3.93 4.24 9.56
C MET A 67 4.98 3.15 9.77
N ILE A 68 4.76 1.99 9.16
CA ILE A 68 5.83 1.04 8.91
C ILE A 68 6.43 1.44 7.56
N TYR A 69 7.71 1.80 7.56
CA TYR A 69 8.35 2.33 6.37
C TYR A 69 8.58 1.23 5.33
N VAL A 70 7.89 1.34 4.18
CA VAL A 70 8.05 0.40 3.06
C VAL A 70 9.32 0.76 2.28
N HIS A 71 10.42 0.10 2.62
CA HIS A 71 11.69 0.24 1.91
C HIS A 71 11.90 -0.83 0.84
N ALA A 72 10.92 -1.72 0.62
CA ALA A 72 11.02 -2.82 -0.34
C ALA A 72 11.07 -2.31 -1.78
N LYS A 73 11.84 -3.01 -2.62
CA LYS A 73 11.86 -2.87 -4.08
C LYS A 73 11.73 -4.24 -4.70
N GLY A 74 10.49 -4.67 -4.88
CA GLY A 74 10.19 -5.97 -5.43
C GLY A 74 8.84 -6.01 -6.10
N MET A 75 8.65 -7.00 -6.97
CA MET A 75 7.43 -7.24 -7.70
C MET A 75 7.22 -8.75 -7.82
N ILE A 76 6.02 -9.22 -7.53
CA ILE A 76 5.59 -10.60 -7.74
C ILE A 76 4.55 -10.58 -8.86
N VAL A 77 4.69 -11.48 -9.83
CA VAL A 77 3.79 -11.59 -10.97
C VAL A 77 3.28 -13.03 -11.06
N ASP A 78 1.95 -13.17 -11.06
CA ASP A 78 1.20 -14.41 -11.24
C ASP A 78 1.61 -15.59 -10.33
N ASP A 79 2.15 -15.27 -9.14
CA ASP A 79 2.73 -16.22 -8.17
C ASP A 79 3.85 -17.12 -8.77
N GLU A 80 4.38 -16.77 -9.94
CA GLU A 80 5.40 -17.51 -10.70
C GLU A 80 6.76 -16.79 -10.72
N TYR A 81 6.74 -15.48 -10.96
CA TYR A 81 7.94 -14.68 -11.21
C TYR A 81 8.11 -13.62 -10.13
N VAL A 82 9.35 -13.40 -9.70
CA VAL A 82 9.69 -12.36 -8.72
C VAL A 82 10.88 -11.54 -9.19
N ILE A 83 10.78 -10.22 -9.01
CA ILE A 83 11.90 -9.28 -9.10
C ILE A 83 12.19 -8.77 -7.70
N LEU A 84 13.46 -8.80 -7.29
CA LEU A 84 13.94 -8.22 -6.03
C LEU A 84 15.20 -7.43 -6.30
N GLY A 85 15.33 -6.24 -5.71
CA GLY A 85 16.50 -5.41 -5.95
C GLY A 85 16.56 -4.14 -5.11
N SER A 86 17.27 -3.16 -5.67
CA SER A 86 17.49 -1.84 -5.08
C SER A 86 16.71 -0.73 -5.79
N ALA A 87 16.34 -0.95 -7.07
CA ALA A 87 15.67 0.04 -7.91
C ALA A 87 14.25 0.37 -7.45
N ASN A 88 14.02 1.64 -7.09
CA ASN A 88 12.68 2.17 -6.86
C ASN A 88 11.90 2.30 -8.17
N ILE A 89 10.57 2.39 -8.09
CA ILE A 89 9.72 2.76 -9.25
C ILE A 89 9.72 4.28 -9.41
N ASN A 90 10.85 4.83 -9.86
CA ASN A 90 11.03 6.25 -10.15
C ASN A 90 12.12 6.45 -11.22
N GLN A 91 12.26 7.66 -11.75
CA GLN A 91 13.23 7.95 -12.79
C GLN A 91 14.67 7.85 -12.28
N ARG A 92 14.94 8.24 -11.03
CA ARG A 92 16.25 8.12 -10.40
C ARG A 92 16.82 6.70 -10.48
N SER A 93 16.01 5.69 -10.17
CA SER A 93 16.42 4.29 -10.20
C SER A 93 16.28 3.64 -11.58
N LEU A 94 15.23 3.98 -12.35
CA LEU A 94 14.92 3.28 -13.62
C LEU A 94 15.60 3.88 -14.87
N ALA A 95 16.20 5.07 -14.78
CA ALA A 95 16.86 5.70 -15.93
C ALA A 95 18.11 4.94 -16.42
N GLY A 96 18.77 4.16 -15.55
CA GLY A 96 20.04 3.49 -15.83
C GLY A 96 21.27 4.41 -15.94
N SER A 97 21.06 5.72 -16.14
CA SER A 97 22.11 6.75 -16.22
C SER A 97 22.15 7.68 -15.01
N ARG A 98 21.41 7.36 -13.94
CA ARG A 98 21.32 8.15 -12.71
C ARG A 98 21.93 7.36 -11.55
N ASP A 99 21.12 6.79 -10.67
CA ASP A 99 21.63 5.97 -9.58
C ASP A 99 21.97 4.57 -10.13
N THR A 100 23.05 3.98 -9.61
CA THR A 100 23.44 2.60 -9.97
C THR A 100 22.62 1.62 -9.15
N GLU A 101 21.79 0.84 -9.83
CA GLU A 101 20.91 -0.13 -9.21
C GLU A 101 21.27 -1.56 -9.62
N ILE A 102 20.87 -2.52 -8.79
CA ILE A 102 20.91 -3.95 -9.10
C ILE A 102 19.58 -4.60 -8.74
N ALA A 103 19.12 -5.52 -9.60
CA ALA A 103 17.96 -6.36 -9.35
C ALA A 103 18.18 -7.76 -9.93
N MET A 104 17.61 -8.75 -9.28
CA MET A 104 17.47 -10.10 -9.82
C MET A 104 16.02 -10.32 -10.24
N GLY A 105 15.82 -11.10 -11.30
CA GLY A 105 14.52 -11.64 -11.69
C GLY A 105 14.62 -13.16 -11.74
N ALA A 106 13.67 -13.87 -11.13
CA ALA A 106 13.72 -15.33 -11.02
C ALA A 106 12.32 -15.95 -11.03
N TYR A 107 12.26 -17.19 -11.51
CA TYR A 107 11.09 -18.06 -11.46
C TYR A 107 11.54 -19.51 -11.27
N GLN A 108 10.61 -20.39 -10.91
CA GLN A 108 10.87 -21.82 -10.77
C GLN A 108 10.27 -22.58 -11.97
N PRO A 109 11.09 -23.20 -12.85
CA PRO A 109 10.58 -23.82 -14.08
C PRO A 109 9.51 -24.89 -13.89
N HIS A 110 9.53 -25.61 -12.76
CA HIS A 110 8.52 -26.62 -12.40
C HIS A 110 7.29 -26.06 -11.67
N HIS A 111 7.29 -24.76 -11.37
CA HIS A 111 6.19 -24.00 -10.80
C HIS A 111 5.92 -22.79 -11.69
N ALA A 112 5.68 -23.05 -12.97
CA ALA A 112 5.33 -22.04 -13.97
C ALA A 112 3.98 -22.40 -14.59
N TRP A 113 3.19 -21.39 -14.97
CA TRP A 113 1.91 -21.57 -15.66
C TRP A 113 2.06 -22.35 -16.97
N SER A 114 3.21 -22.23 -17.64
CA SER A 114 3.50 -22.95 -18.88
C SER A 114 3.78 -24.44 -18.68
N SER A 115 4.33 -24.84 -17.53
CA SER A 115 4.73 -26.22 -17.23
C SER A 115 3.71 -26.97 -16.38
N LYS A 116 2.91 -26.25 -15.59
CA LYS A 116 1.89 -26.81 -14.70
C LYS A 116 0.49 -26.53 -15.27
N LYS A 117 -0.40 -27.53 -15.26
CA LYS A 117 -1.81 -27.37 -15.67
C LYS A 117 -2.66 -26.60 -14.63
N GLY A 118 -2.06 -25.76 -13.79
CA GLY A 118 -2.74 -25.05 -12.71
C GLY A 118 -1.82 -24.10 -11.95
N HIS A 119 -2.39 -23.36 -11.02
CA HIS A 119 -1.75 -22.25 -10.31
C HIS A 119 -0.35 -22.62 -9.73
N PRO A 120 0.70 -21.83 -10.02
CA PRO A 120 2.06 -22.00 -9.50
C PRO A 120 2.21 -21.91 -7.97
N HIS A 121 1.95 -23.01 -7.26
CA HIS A 121 2.26 -23.11 -5.82
C HIS A 121 3.74 -23.42 -5.57
N GLY A 122 4.62 -22.48 -5.93
CA GLY A 122 6.06 -22.52 -5.66
C GLY A 122 6.47 -21.70 -4.43
N GLN A 123 7.77 -21.42 -4.34
CA GLN A 123 8.36 -20.50 -3.36
C GLN A 123 7.86 -19.06 -3.56
N VAL A 124 7.62 -18.62 -4.80
CA VAL A 124 7.09 -17.27 -5.07
C VAL A 124 5.69 -17.12 -4.48
N TYR A 125 4.78 -18.07 -4.74
CA TYR A 125 3.47 -18.17 -4.08
C TYR A 125 3.58 -18.18 -2.55
N GLY A 126 4.47 -19.01 -1.99
CA GLY A 126 4.67 -19.10 -0.54
C GLY A 126 5.15 -17.77 0.06
N TYR A 127 6.10 -17.10 -0.60
CA TYR A 127 6.62 -15.80 -0.20
C TYR A 127 5.53 -14.73 -0.23
N ARG A 128 4.74 -14.67 -1.30
CA ARG A 128 3.60 -13.75 -1.44
C ARG A 128 2.58 -13.95 -0.31
N ASN A 129 2.20 -15.19 -0.03
CA ASN A 129 1.28 -15.51 1.07
C ASN A 129 1.86 -15.17 2.45
N SER A 130 3.16 -15.34 2.66
CA SER A 130 3.82 -14.94 3.91
C SER A 130 3.78 -13.42 4.12
N LEU A 131 4.04 -12.63 3.08
CA LEU A 131 3.91 -11.17 3.14
C LEU A 131 2.47 -10.74 3.41
N TRP A 132 1.50 -11.39 2.77
CA TRP A 132 0.08 -11.12 3.00
C TRP A 132 -0.34 -11.49 4.42
N ALA A 133 0.14 -12.61 4.96
CA ALA A 133 -0.12 -12.98 6.35
C ALA A 133 0.45 -11.95 7.34
N GLU A 134 1.64 -11.41 7.08
CA GLU A 134 2.22 -10.31 7.86
C GLU A 134 1.37 -9.04 7.75
N HIS A 135 1.05 -8.59 6.53
CA HIS A 135 0.40 -7.30 6.31
C HIS A 135 -1.10 -7.32 6.64
N LEU A 136 -1.79 -8.44 6.45
CA LEU A 136 -3.21 -8.58 6.74
C LEU A 136 -3.46 -9.18 8.14
N GLY A 137 -2.43 -9.73 8.79
CA GLY A 137 -2.55 -10.36 10.11
C GLY A 137 -3.39 -11.64 10.12
N MET A 138 -3.62 -12.26 8.96
CA MET A 138 -4.43 -13.47 8.81
C MET A 138 -4.08 -14.25 7.54
N VAL A 139 -4.51 -15.51 7.50
CA VAL A 139 -4.47 -16.35 6.30
C VAL A 139 -5.90 -16.71 5.93
N ASP A 140 -6.24 -16.56 4.65
CA ASP A 140 -7.59 -16.78 4.13
C ASP A 140 -7.55 -17.48 2.77
N ASP A 141 -8.58 -18.27 2.47
CA ASP A 141 -8.70 -18.98 1.20
C ASP A 141 -8.89 -18.03 0.01
N HIS A 142 -9.51 -16.86 0.21
CA HIS A 142 -9.64 -15.85 -0.85
C HIS A 142 -8.28 -15.38 -1.36
N PHE A 143 -7.27 -15.32 -0.49
CA PHE A 143 -5.92 -14.89 -0.86
C PHE A 143 -5.21 -15.91 -1.77
N LYS A 144 -5.72 -17.14 -1.89
CA LYS A 144 -5.12 -18.13 -2.79
C LYS A 144 -5.30 -17.76 -4.26
N GLU A 145 -6.27 -16.92 -4.60
CA GLU A 145 -6.54 -16.46 -5.96
C GLU A 145 -6.59 -14.92 -6.02
N PRO A 146 -5.42 -14.24 -6.04
CA PRO A 146 -5.34 -12.76 -5.96
C PRO A 146 -6.02 -12.01 -7.12
N SER A 147 -6.25 -12.69 -8.24
CA SER A 147 -6.97 -12.14 -9.40
C SER A 147 -8.49 -12.15 -9.24
N SER A 148 -9.02 -12.86 -8.23
CA SER A 148 -10.45 -12.90 -7.96
C SER A 148 -10.94 -11.58 -7.37
N LEU A 149 -12.15 -11.18 -7.77
CA LEU A 149 -12.77 -9.97 -7.26
C LEU A 149 -13.05 -10.04 -5.75
N ASP A 150 -13.41 -11.23 -5.26
CA ASP A 150 -13.64 -11.47 -3.84
C ASP A 150 -12.36 -11.25 -3.02
N CYS A 151 -11.20 -11.69 -3.53
CA CYS A 151 -9.92 -11.42 -2.92
C CYS A 151 -9.62 -9.91 -2.87
N VAL A 152 -9.77 -9.21 -3.99
CA VAL A 152 -9.50 -7.76 -4.06
C VAL A 152 -10.39 -6.99 -3.09
N ARG A 153 -11.68 -7.32 -3.04
CA ARG A 153 -12.65 -6.68 -2.15
C ARG A 153 -12.37 -6.96 -0.68
N LEU A 154 -12.01 -8.18 -0.31
CA LEU A 154 -11.64 -8.52 1.07
C LEU A 154 -10.38 -7.75 1.52
N VAL A 155 -9.35 -7.69 0.66
CA VAL A 155 -8.13 -6.92 0.96
C VAL A 155 -8.43 -5.43 1.10
N ASN A 156 -9.25 -4.87 0.21
CA ASN A 156 -9.67 -3.46 0.29
C ASN A 156 -10.46 -3.19 1.57
N GLN A 157 -11.41 -4.06 1.93
CA GLN A 157 -12.20 -3.92 3.15
C GLN A 157 -11.30 -3.87 4.40
N ILE A 158 -10.37 -4.83 4.53
CA ILE A 158 -9.43 -4.87 5.67
C ILE A 158 -8.59 -3.59 5.71
N ALA A 159 -8.08 -3.14 4.56
CA ALA A 159 -7.23 -1.96 4.47
C ALA A 159 -7.97 -0.65 4.78
N GLU A 160 -9.24 -0.54 4.38
CA GLU A 160 -10.12 0.60 4.68
C GLU A 160 -10.47 0.65 6.17
N GLU A 161 -10.92 -0.47 6.74
CA GLU A 161 -11.19 -0.58 8.19
C GLU A 161 -9.93 -0.26 9.01
N ASN A 162 -8.76 -0.75 8.58
CA ASN A 162 -7.50 -0.43 9.25
C ASN A 162 -7.14 1.05 9.12
N TRP A 163 -7.39 1.70 7.99
CA TRP A 163 -7.15 3.14 7.87
C TRP A 163 -8.04 3.94 8.84
N GLU A 164 -9.32 3.58 8.97
CA GLU A 164 -10.22 4.22 9.94
C GLU A 164 -9.73 4.04 11.38
N ARG A 165 -9.31 2.82 11.73
CA ARG A 165 -8.73 2.52 13.04
C ARG A 165 -7.40 3.23 13.26
N PHE A 166 -6.57 3.36 12.22
CA PHE A 166 -5.29 4.06 12.28
C PHE A 166 -5.51 5.57 12.47
N ALA A 167 -6.43 6.18 11.73
CA ALA A 167 -6.72 7.62 11.73
C ALA A 167 -7.56 8.09 12.94
N SER A 168 -8.28 7.19 13.61
CA SER A 168 -9.08 7.47 14.81
C SER A 168 -8.29 8.11 15.96
N GLU A 169 -8.85 9.13 16.61
CA GLU A 169 -8.29 9.71 17.85
C GLU A 169 -8.28 8.68 18.99
N GLU A 170 -9.35 7.88 19.10
CA GLU A 170 -9.43 6.78 20.06
C GLU A 170 -8.53 5.62 19.65
N MET A 171 -7.91 4.97 20.63
CA MET A 171 -7.08 3.79 20.41
C MET A 171 -7.95 2.63 19.92
N LYS A 172 -7.60 2.09 18.74
CA LYS A 172 -8.20 0.90 18.15
C LYS A 172 -7.12 0.01 17.57
N THR A 173 -7.19 -1.29 17.87
CA THR A 173 -6.22 -2.29 17.40
C THR A 173 -6.43 -2.60 15.92
N LEU A 174 -5.33 -2.63 15.16
CA LEU A 174 -5.35 -2.92 13.73
C LEU A 174 -5.45 -4.43 13.47
N GLN A 175 -6.05 -4.80 12.33
CA GLN A 175 -5.97 -6.14 11.76
C GLN A 175 -4.73 -6.21 10.86
N GLY A 176 -3.59 -6.62 11.42
CA GLY A 176 -2.31 -6.54 10.70
C GLY A 176 -1.84 -5.09 10.52
N HIS A 177 -1.27 -4.78 9.35
CA HIS A 177 -0.56 -3.53 9.08
C HIS A 177 -0.96 -2.83 7.78
N LEU A 178 -1.71 -3.49 6.90
CA LEU A 178 -2.09 -2.95 5.60
C LEU A 178 -3.12 -1.85 5.78
N LEU A 179 -2.81 -0.64 5.32
CA LEU A 179 -3.68 0.52 5.32
C LEU A 179 -4.02 0.90 3.88
N ARG A 180 -5.27 1.26 3.61
CA ARG A 180 -5.62 1.89 2.34
C ARG A 180 -4.82 3.20 2.21
N TYR A 181 -4.18 3.42 1.06
CA TYR A 181 -3.50 4.69 0.84
C TYR A 181 -4.54 5.82 0.90
N PRO A 182 -4.34 6.88 1.69
CA PRO A 182 -5.43 7.75 2.17
C PRO A 182 -5.87 8.82 1.17
N VAL A 183 -6.24 8.39 -0.03
CA VAL A 183 -6.78 9.21 -1.11
C VAL A 183 -8.13 8.69 -1.55
N LYS A 184 -9.00 9.61 -1.98
CA LYS A 184 -10.23 9.28 -2.68
C LYS A 184 -9.96 9.24 -4.19
N VAL A 185 -10.43 8.17 -4.83
CA VAL A 185 -10.42 8.02 -6.28
C VAL A 185 -11.82 8.36 -6.79
N GLU A 186 -11.94 9.42 -7.58
CA GLU A 186 -13.21 9.79 -8.20
C GLU A 186 -13.52 8.88 -9.42
N PRO A 187 -14.78 8.79 -9.88
CA PRO A 187 -15.16 7.90 -10.99
C PRO A 187 -14.44 8.19 -12.33
N ASP A 188 -13.92 9.40 -12.52
CA ASP A 188 -13.12 9.79 -13.69
C ASP A 188 -11.61 9.48 -13.54
N GLY A 189 -11.21 8.93 -12.40
CA GLY A 189 -9.83 8.62 -12.04
C GLY A 189 -9.08 9.75 -11.33
N LYS A 190 -9.73 10.89 -11.09
CA LYS A 190 -9.12 12.01 -10.35
C LYS A 190 -8.79 11.61 -8.91
N ILE A 191 -7.65 12.10 -8.41
CA ILE A 191 -7.19 11.81 -7.05
C ILE A 191 -7.36 13.05 -6.17
N VAL A 192 -8.11 12.91 -5.09
CA VAL A 192 -8.34 13.96 -4.10
C VAL A 192 -8.08 13.43 -2.68
N PRO A 193 -7.78 14.30 -1.69
CA PRO A 193 -7.70 13.87 -0.30
C PRO A 193 -9.04 13.28 0.19
N LEU A 194 -8.98 12.37 1.15
CA LEU A 194 -10.17 11.94 1.88
C LEU A 194 -10.80 13.14 2.63
N PRO A 195 -12.13 13.18 2.83
CA PRO A 195 -12.79 14.24 3.59
C PRO A 195 -12.15 14.42 4.97
N ASP A 196 -11.89 15.68 5.35
CA ASP A 196 -11.25 16.07 6.61
C ASP A 196 -9.85 15.48 6.86
N GLN A 197 -9.21 14.92 5.83
CA GLN A 197 -7.89 14.28 5.90
C GLN A 197 -6.95 14.80 4.80
N GLU A 198 -6.69 16.11 4.80
CA GLU A 198 -5.74 16.71 3.84
C GLU A 198 -4.28 16.35 4.12
N CYS A 199 -3.94 16.09 5.39
CA CYS A 199 -2.59 15.80 5.85
C CYS A 199 -2.49 14.43 6.55
N PHE A 200 -1.29 13.85 6.58
CA PHE A 200 -1.07 12.62 7.34
C PHE A 200 -1.30 12.85 8.85
N PRO A 201 -1.91 11.87 9.55
CA PRO A 201 -2.13 11.98 10.98
C PRO A 201 -0.83 12.20 11.75
N ASP A 202 -0.85 13.09 12.75
CA ASP A 202 0.24 13.43 13.68
C ASP A 202 1.46 14.13 13.08
N VAL A 203 1.91 13.71 11.91
CA VAL A 203 3.15 14.21 11.26
C VAL A 203 2.90 15.38 10.31
N GLY A 204 1.65 15.56 9.86
CA GLY A 204 1.29 16.58 8.88
C GLY A 204 1.78 16.25 7.47
N GLY A 205 1.88 17.27 6.62
CA GLY A 205 2.25 17.09 5.20
C GLY A 205 1.08 16.63 4.36
N LYS A 206 0.88 17.29 3.20
CA LYS A 206 -0.27 17.03 2.33
C LYS A 206 -0.18 15.63 1.73
N ILE A 207 -1.24 14.84 1.87
CA ILE A 207 -1.29 13.45 1.35
C ILE A 207 -1.13 13.43 -0.17
N CYS A 208 -1.79 14.35 -0.88
CA CYS A 208 -1.67 14.47 -2.33
C CYS A 208 -0.35 15.15 -2.78
N GLY A 209 0.50 15.56 -1.84
CA GLY A 209 1.70 16.33 -2.08
C GLY A 209 1.42 17.80 -2.39
N ALA A 210 2.49 18.54 -2.68
CA ALA A 210 2.44 19.90 -3.18
C ALA A 210 3.59 20.12 -4.18
N PRO A 211 3.43 21.00 -5.18
CA PRO A 211 4.54 21.42 -6.03
C PRO A 211 5.68 21.99 -5.18
N THR A 212 6.91 21.72 -5.59
CA THR A 212 8.11 22.25 -4.93
C THR A 212 8.91 23.09 -5.91
N SER A 213 9.79 23.95 -5.40
CA SER A 213 10.76 24.68 -6.23
C SER A 213 11.99 23.84 -6.59
N LEU A 214 12.04 22.57 -6.15
CA LEU A 214 13.13 21.66 -6.49
C LEU A 214 12.94 21.16 -7.93
N PRO A 215 14.02 21.08 -8.71
CA PRO A 215 13.95 20.55 -10.08
C PRO A 215 13.59 19.06 -10.09
N ASP A 216 12.84 18.65 -11.11
CA ASP A 216 12.42 17.25 -11.32
C ASP A 216 13.60 16.27 -11.39
N SER A 217 14.78 16.73 -11.78
CA SER A 217 15.99 15.88 -11.77
C SER A 217 16.38 15.39 -10.37
N LEU A 218 15.95 16.07 -9.30
CA LEU A 218 16.21 15.68 -7.91
C LEU A 218 15.07 14.87 -7.29
N THR A 219 13.84 15.12 -7.70
CA THR A 219 12.62 14.58 -7.06
C THR A 219 11.98 13.42 -7.83
N MET A 220 12.29 13.25 -9.12
CA MET A 220 11.79 12.16 -9.98
C MET A 220 12.80 11.03 -10.11
#